data_AF-A0A6P0LKN8-F1
#
_entry.id   AF-A0A6P0LKN8-F1
#
_cell.length_a   1.000
_cell.length_b   1.000
_cell.length_c   1.000
_cell.angle_alpha   90.00
_cell.angle_beta   90.00
_cell.angle_gamma   90.00
#
_symmetry.space_group_name_H-M   'P 1'
#
loop_
_entity.id
_entity.type
_entity.pdbx_description
1 polymer ?
#
loop_
_entity_poly.entity_id
_entity_poly.type
_entity_poly.pdbx_seq_one_letter_code
_entity_poly.pdbx_strand_id
1 'polypeptide(L)'
;MQHSWRKSLTVASLQETLHKGYQPKLPAQERKALKQAYVYLKKKRCKALKQVRDVLQGKPHQKLKQTLKLWLKKPTYKEMAQMPAAAVLPDLLLPIVSSLLLHPAWLVGVDLQDAGSQTPKQLKPAAVESLLAIRGAMIHDLRKQAKRVRYQMNLFTELYSPNYKDYVEDMKQIPGILGDIPRQYGFRRILKLCLSQGT
;
A
#
# COMPACT_ATOMS: atom_id res chain seq x y z
N MET A 1 -5.77 11.54 13.31
CA MET A 1 -4.89 10.38 13.56
C MET A 1 -4.30 9.74 12.30
N GLN A 2 -5.10 9.26 11.33
CA GLN A 2 -4.60 8.54 10.14
C GLN A 2 -3.50 9.27 9.35
N HIS A 3 -3.56 10.60 9.28
CA HIS A 3 -2.60 11.38 8.50
C HIS A 3 -1.15 11.34 9.05
N SER A 4 -0.99 11.36 10.38
CA SER A 4 0.34 11.37 11.02
C SER A 4 1.05 10.01 10.90
N TRP A 5 0.30 8.92 11.06
CA TRP A 5 0.78 7.55 10.87
C TRP A 5 1.20 7.27 9.44
N ARG A 6 0.37 7.66 8.45
CA ARG A 6 0.73 7.55 7.03
C ARG A 6 1.99 8.33 6.70
N LYS A 7 2.13 9.57 7.21
CA LYS A 7 3.33 10.39 7.02
C LYS A 7 4.59 9.72 7.57
N SER A 8 4.54 9.13 8.77
CA SER A 8 5.69 8.42 9.36
C SER A 8 6.12 7.20 8.54
N LEU A 9 5.15 6.36 8.12
CA LEU A 9 5.39 5.16 7.32
C LEU A 9 5.93 5.50 5.91
N THR A 10 5.39 6.52 5.26
CA THR A 10 5.87 6.97 3.95
C THR A 10 7.31 7.44 4.01
N VAL A 11 7.66 8.27 5.01
CA VAL A 11 9.04 8.77 5.19
C VAL A 11 10.01 7.62 5.47
N ALA A 12 9.62 6.63 6.28
CA ALA A 12 10.44 5.46 6.56
C ALA A 12 10.68 4.60 5.31
N SER A 13 9.62 4.28 4.55
CA SER A 13 9.75 3.48 3.32
C SER A 13 10.57 4.17 2.24
N LEU A 14 10.45 5.50 2.12
CA LEU A 14 11.21 6.30 1.17
C LEU A 14 12.70 6.29 1.54
N GLN A 15 13.03 6.50 2.81
CA GLN A 15 14.41 6.47 3.30
C GLN A 15 15.08 5.10 3.07
N GLU A 16 14.36 4.01 3.32
CA GLU A 16 14.87 2.66 3.09
C GLU A 16 15.10 2.37 1.59
N THR A 17 14.17 2.79 0.74
CA THR A 17 14.28 2.63 -0.73
C THR A 17 15.51 3.37 -1.27
N LEU A 18 15.78 4.59 -0.77
CA LEU A 18 16.94 5.38 -1.16
C LEU A 18 18.26 4.71 -0.77
N HIS A 19 18.30 4.15 0.44
CA HIS A 19 19.52 3.55 0.99
C HIS A 19 19.87 2.22 0.33
N LYS A 20 18.88 1.33 0.15
CA LYS A 20 19.10 -0.02 -0.38
C LYS A 20 19.11 -0.06 -1.92
N GLY A 21 18.29 0.75 -2.58
CA GLY A 21 18.07 0.64 -4.03
C GLY A 21 18.96 1.53 -4.90
N TYR A 22 19.26 2.75 -4.44
CA TYR A 22 19.79 3.81 -5.32
C TYR A 22 21.16 4.34 -4.88
N GLN A 23 21.43 4.44 -3.58
CA GLN A 23 22.74 4.85 -3.07
C GLN A 23 23.95 4.13 -3.72
N PRO A 24 23.92 2.80 -3.99
CA PRO A 24 25.04 2.15 -4.65
C PRO A 24 25.21 2.51 -6.13
N LYS A 25 24.21 3.12 -6.78
CA LYS A 25 24.18 3.38 -8.24
C LYS A 25 24.41 4.85 -8.62
N LEU A 26 24.63 5.74 -7.63
CA LEU A 26 24.64 7.20 -7.85
C LEU A 26 26.07 7.79 -8.01
N PRO A 27 26.28 8.68 -9.00
CA PRO A 27 27.52 9.47 -9.15
C PRO A 27 27.82 10.32 -7.92
N ALA A 28 29.10 10.68 -7.73
CA ALA A 28 29.57 11.39 -6.53
C ALA A 28 28.87 12.75 -6.28
N GLN A 29 28.50 13.48 -7.35
CA GLN A 29 27.77 14.75 -7.25
C GLN A 29 26.35 14.57 -6.68
N GLU A 30 25.63 13.53 -7.11
CA GLU A 30 24.26 13.25 -6.66
C GLU A 30 24.24 12.69 -5.22
N ARG A 31 25.34 12.10 -4.74
CA ARG A 31 25.49 11.68 -3.33
C ARG A 31 25.43 12.87 -2.36
N LYS A 32 25.85 14.06 -2.76
CA LYS A 32 25.78 15.27 -1.91
C LYS A 32 24.33 15.74 -1.74
N ALA A 33 23.58 15.82 -2.83
CA ALA A 33 22.14 16.11 -2.79
C ALA A 33 21.36 15.05 -1.99
N LEU A 34 21.72 13.77 -2.14
CA LEU A 34 21.11 12.68 -1.38
C LEU A 34 21.38 12.80 0.13
N LYS A 35 22.58 13.20 0.55
CA LYS A 35 22.89 13.47 1.97
C LYS A 35 21.98 14.55 2.56
N GLN A 36 21.72 15.63 1.82
CA GLN A 36 20.80 16.69 2.27
C GLN A 36 19.36 16.18 2.37
N ALA A 37 18.90 15.39 1.39
CA ALA A 37 17.60 14.74 1.44
C ALA A 37 17.45 13.81 2.66
N TYR A 38 18.51 13.05 3.02
CA TYR A 38 18.49 12.22 4.23
C TYR A 38 18.34 13.02 5.52
N VAL A 39 19.07 14.13 5.67
CA VAL A 39 18.96 15.01 6.84
C VAL A 39 17.54 15.55 6.96
N TYR A 40 16.97 16.00 5.84
CA TYR A 40 15.59 16.48 5.78
C TYR A 40 14.57 15.40 6.17
N LEU A 41 14.69 14.20 5.59
CA LEU A 41 13.81 13.07 5.88
C LEU A 41 13.94 12.61 7.34
N LYS A 42 15.14 12.58 7.91
CA LYS A 42 15.38 12.29 9.33
C LYS A 42 14.66 13.28 10.23
N LYS A 43 14.77 14.59 9.95
CA LYS A 43 14.08 15.64 10.72
C LYS A 43 12.55 15.49 10.64
N LYS A 44 12.01 15.23 9.44
CA LYS A 44 10.58 14.94 9.24
C LYS A 44 10.13 13.69 9.99
N ARG A 45 10.92 12.62 9.98
CA ARG A 45 10.65 11.37 10.71
C ARG A 45 10.59 11.63 12.21
N CYS A 46 11.57 12.33 12.78
CA CYS A 46 11.56 12.67 14.21
C CYS A 46 10.31 13.45 14.61
N LYS A 47 9.92 14.47 13.82
CA LYS A 47 8.70 15.24 14.07
C LYS A 47 7.43 14.38 14.00
N ALA A 48 7.32 13.52 12.98
CA ALA A 48 6.19 12.61 12.84
C ALA A 48 6.12 11.59 13.99
N LEU A 49 7.27 11.03 14.41
CA LEU A 49 7.35 10.09 15.52
C LEU A 49 6.98 10.74 16.86
N LYS A 50 7.43 11.98 17.10
CA LYS A 50 7.02 12.74 18.30
C LYS A 50 5.50 12.91 18.33
N GLN A 51 4.91 13.37 17.22
CA GLN A 51 3.44 13.51 17.12
C GLN A 51 2.70 12.18 17.34
N VAL A 52 3.20 11.07 16.80
CA VAL A 52 2.61 9.74 17.03
C VAL A 52 2.72 9.35 18.51
N ARG A 53 3.87 9.57 19.14
CA ARG A 53 4.08 9.29 20.57
C ARG A 53 3.13 10.10 21.44
N ASP A 54 3.04 11.40 21.21
CA ASP A 54 2.17 12.30 21.96
C ASP A 54 0.70 11.85 21.87
N VAL A 55 0.26 11.43 20.67
CA VAL A 55 -1.10 10.89 20.48
C VAL A 55 -1.31 9.57 21.21
N LEU A 56 -0.34 8.63 21.14
CA LEU A 56 -0.45 7.31 21.78
C LEU A 56 -0.42 7.39 23.31
N GLN A 57 0.36 8.31 23.86
CA GLN A 57 0.48 8.55 25.30
C GLN A 57 -0.62 9.48 25.82
N GLY A 58 -1.29 10.21 24.93
CA GLY A 58 -2.38 11.12 25.29
C GLY A 58 -3.57 10.40 25.92
N LYS A 59 -4.24 11.10 26.85
CA LYS A 59 -5.45 10.64 27.55
C LYS A 59 -6.53 10.10 26.60
N PRO A 60 -6.83 10.73 25.44
CA PRO A 60 -7.87 10.22 24.52
C PRO A 60 -7.60 8.82 24.01
N HIS A 61 -6.34 8.53 23.63
CA HIS A 61 -5.96 7.21 23.12
C HIS A 61 -5.99 6.14 24.23
N GLN A 62 -5.51 6.49 25.43
CA GLN A 62 -5.56 5.58 26.57
C GLN A 62 -7.01 5.27 26.99
N LYS A 63 -7.88 6.29 27.00
CA LYS A 63 -9.32 6.11 27.26
C LYS A 63 -9.95 5.18 26.22
N LEU A 64 -9.70 5.40 24.93
CA LEU A 64 -10.17 4.51 23.86
C LEU A 64 -9.71 3.07 24.09
N LYS A 65 -8.42 2.86 24.38
CA LYS A 65 -7.87 1.53 24.65
C LYS A 65 -8.53 0.85 25.84
N GLN A 66 -8.77 1.59 26.93
CA GLN A 66 -9.46 1.08 28.12
C GLN A 66 -10.92 0.75 27.81
N THR A 67 -11.65 1.65 27.16
CA THR A 67 -13.06 1.42 26.76
C THR A 67 -13.19 0.20 25.86
N LEU A 68 -12.32 0.04 24.87
CA LEU A 68 -12.32 -1.16 24.01
C LEU A 68 -12.03 -2.44 24.81
N LYS A 69 -11.06 -2.42 25.73
CA LYS A 69 -10.77 -3.56 26.62
C LYS A 69 -11.96 -3.92 27.51
N LEU A 70 -12.67 -2.93 28.03
CA LEU A 70 -13.85 -3.14 28.85
C LEU A 70 -14.99 -3.73 28.02
N TRP A 71 -15.23 -3.19 26.83
CA TRP A 71 -16.25 -3.70 25.91
C TRP A 71 -15.96 -5.14 25.48
N LEU A 72 -14.70 -5.49 25.20
CA LEU A 72 -14.31 -6.87 24.84
C LEU A 72 -14.56 -7.90 25.95
N LYS A 73 -14.65 -7.49 27.23
CA LYS A 73 -14.97 -8.41 28.34
C LYS A 73 -16.45 -8.80 28.36
N LYS A 74 -17.35 -7.88 27.93
CA LYS A 74 -18.80 -8.08 27.89
C LYS A 74 -19.38 -7.39 26.65
N PRO A 75 -19.13 -7.95 25.46
CA PRO A 75 -19.62 -7.37 24.22
C PRO A 75 -21.14 -7.51 24.14
N THR A 76 -21.82 -6.42 23.78
CA THR A 76 -23.24 -6.46 23.45
C THR A 76 -23.35 -6.62 21.94
N TYR A 77 -23.75 -7.82 21.49
CA TYR A 77 -23.95 -8.11 20.08
C TYR A 77 -25.39 -7.86 19.65
N LYS A 78 -25.59 -7.73 18.34
CA LYS A 78 -26.92 -7.70 17.71
C LYS A 78 -27.31 -9.10 17.27
N GLU A 79 -28.60 -9.31 16.96
CA GLU A 79 -29.16 -10.58 16.47
C GLU A 79 -28.31 -11.27 15.39
N MET A 80 -27.76 -10.51 14.44
CA MET A 80 -26.90 -11.03 13.38
C MET A 80 -25.66 -11.79 13.88
N ALA A 81 -25.16 -11.47 15.08
CA ALA A 81 -24.01 -12.17 15.66
C ALA A 81 -24.35 -13.59 16.14
N GLN A 82 -25.64 -13.93 16.27
CA GLN A 82 -26.08 -15.29 16.57
C GLN A 82 -25.99 -16.21 15.34
N MET A 83 -25.81 -15.64 14.15
CA MET A 83 -25.65 -16.44 12.93
C MET A 83 -24.31 -17.19 12.97
N PRO A 84 -24.28 -18.45 12.47
CA PRO A 84 -23.03 -19.16 12.29
C PRO A 84 -22.07 -18.36 11.40
N ALA A 85 -20.82 -18.20 11.80
CA ALA A 85 -19.83 -17.46 11.02
C ALA A 85 -19.73 -17.98 9.58
N ALA A 86 -19.77 -19.31 9.40
CA ALA A 86 -19.76 -19.96 8.09
C ALA A 86 -20.88 -19.49 7.14
N ALA A 87 -22.04 -19.13 7.67
CA ALA A 87 -23.18 -18.68 6.87
C ALA A 87 -23.00 -17.26 6.32
N VAL A 88 -22.21 -16.42 7.00
CA VAL A 88 -22.05 -14.98 6.67
C VAL A 88 -20.70 -14.70 5.99
N LEU A 89 -19.74 -15.63 6.09
CA LEU A 89 -18.41 -15.49 5.52
C LEU A 89 -18.38 -15.18 4.02
N PRO A 90 -19.16 -15.87 3.16
CA PRO A 90 -19.21 -15.55 1.74
C PRO A 90 -19.66 -14.11 1.49
N ASP A 91 -20.68 -13.64 2.21
CA ASP A 91 -21.23 -12.28 2.05
C ASP A 91 -20.23 -11.20 2.46
N LEU A 92 -19.32 -11.50 3.38
CA LEU A 92 -18.27 -10.58 3.81
C LEU A 92 -17.08 -10.53 2.83
N LEU A 93 -16.74 -11.66 2.21
CA LEU A 93 -15.55 -11.78 1.36
C LEU A 93 -15.84 -11.57 -0.12
N LEU A 94 -16.90 -12.19 -0.64
CA LEU A 94 -17.21 -12.23 -2.07
C LEU A 94 -17.30 -10.83 -2.69
N PRO A 95 -17.97 -9.82 -2.10
CA PRO A 95 -18.05 -8.50 -2.72
C PRO A 95 -16.66 -7.85 -2.90
N ILE A 96 -15.75 -8.07 -1.95
CA ILE A 96 -14.42 -7.45 -1.97
C ILE A 96 -13.51 -8.19 -2.95
N VAL A 97 -13.58 -9.53 -2.99
CA VAL A 97 -12.85 -10.35 -3.96
C VAL A 97 -13.33 -10.06 -5.38
N SER A 98 -14.64 -10.04 -5.62
CA SER A 98 -15.23 -9.71 -6.92
C SER A 98 -14.84 -8.32 -7.39
N SER A 99 -14.85 -7.33 -6.50
CA SER A 99 -14.39 -5.97 -6.82
C SER A 99 -12.93 -5.93 -7.27
N LEU A 100 -12.06 -6.76 -6.68
CA LEU A 100 -10.68 -6.87 -7.12
C LEU A 100 -10.58 -7.55 -8.50
N LEU A 101 -11.26 -8.68 -8.69
CA LEU A 101 -11.19 -9.44 -9.95
C LEU A 101 -11.74 -8.65 -11.14
N LEU A 102 -12.79 -7.86 -10.91
CA LEU A 102 -13.43 -7.02 -11.93
C LEU A 102 -12.77 -5.64 -12.09
N HIS A 103 -11.64 -5.40 -11.42
CA HIS A 103 -11.04 -4.08 -11.41
C HIS A 103 -10.43 -3.72 -12.80
N PRO A 104 -10.81 -2.59 -13.43
CA PRO A 104 -10.42 -2.29 -14.82
C PRO A 104 -8.92 -2.08 -15.02
N ALA A 105 -8.19 -1.77 -13.94
CA ALA A 105 -6.74 -1.60 -14.01
C ALA A 105 -5.96 -2.88 -14.38
N TRP A 106 -6.57 -4.06 -14.32
CA TRP A 106 -5.95 -5.29 -14.83
C TRP A 106 -5.68 -5.23 -16.34
N LEU A 107 -6.47 -4.45 -17.07
CA LEU A 107 -6.38 -4.30 -18.53
C LEU A 107 -5.48 -3.13 -18.96
N VAL A 108 -4.77 -2.50 -18.03
CA VAL A 108 -3.90 -1.35 -18.35
C VAL A 108 -2.64 -1.84 -19.05
N GLY A 109 -2.49 -1.46 -20.33
CA GLY A 109 -1.36 -1.88 -21.17
C GLY A 109 -1.59 -3.18 -21.94
N VAL A 110 -2.82 -3.72 -21.89
CA VAL A 110 -3.24 -4.88 -22.69
C VAL A 110 -4.07 -4.37 -23.88
N ASP A 111 -3.77 -4.86 -25.07
CA ASP A 111 -4.64 -4.71 -26.24
C ASP A 111 -5.49 -5.98 -26.38
N LEU A 112 -6.80 -5.83 -26.27
CA LEU A 112 -7.74 -6.96 -26.30
C LEU A 112 -7.93 -7.53 -27.72
N GLN A 113 -7.47 -6.82 -28.75
CA GLN A 113 -7.50 -7.34 -30.13
C GLN A 113 -6.41 -8.39 -30.37
N ASP A 114 -5.39 -8.46 -29.51
CA ASP A 114 -4.30 -9.43 -29.54
C ASP A 114 -4.54 -10.64 -28.62
N ALA A 115 -5.79 -10.92 -28.19
CA ALA A 115 -6.12 -11.98 -27.23
C ALA A 115 -5.71 -13.42 -27.65
N GLY A 116 -5.27 -13.62 -28.90
CA GLY A 116 -4.68 -14.87 -29.41
C GLY A 116 -3.14 -14.89 -29.54
N SER A 117 -2.46 -13.74 -29.40
CA SER A 117 -0.99 -13.65 -29.49
C SER A 117 -0.39 -13.77 -28.10
N GLN A 118 0.34 -14.86 -27.85
CA GLN A 118 0.92 -15.22 -26.54
C GLN A 118 2.01 -14.29 -26.01
N THR A 119 2.28 -13.16 -26.67
CA THR A 119 3.33 -12.21 -26.29
C THR A 119 2.79 -10.79 -26.17
N PRO A 120 2.75 -10.21 -24.94
CA PRO A 120 2.43 -8.81 -24.76
C PRO A 120 3.40 -7.94 -25.57
N LYS A 121 2.86 -7.07 -26.42
CA LYS A 121 3.66 -6.14 -27.21
C LYS A 121 4.50 -5.28 -26.27
N GLN A 122 5.83 -5.40 -26.35
CA GLN A 122 6.72 -4.63 -25.49
C GLN A 122 6.52 -3.13 -25.75
N LEU A 123 6.00 -2.41 -24.75
CA LEU A 123 5.80 -0.97 -24.84
C LEU A 123 7.15 -0.25 -24.72
N LYS A 124 7.37 0.74 -25.59
CA LYS A 124 8.52 1.65 -25.48
C LYS A 124 8.46 2.43 -24.15
N PRO A 125 9.59 2.74 -23.49
CA PRO A 125 9.61 3.42 -22.19
C PRO A 125 8.80 4.72 -22.13
N ALA A 126 8.81 5.53 -23.19
CA ALA A 126 8.04 6.77 -23.28
C ALA A 126 6.51 6.55 -23.32
N ALA A 127 6.06 5.47 -23.97
CA ALA A 127 4.65 5.11 -24.01
C ALA A 127 4.15 4.63 -22.64
N VAL A 128 5.00 3.89 -21.90
CA VAL A 128 4.72 3.49 -20.52
C VAL A 128 4.60 4.71 -19.60
N GLU A 129 5.50 5.70 -19.75
CA GLU A 129 5.44 6.95 -18.96
C GLU A 129 4.13 7.72 -19.19
N SER A 130 3.72 7.89 -20.44
CA SER A 130 2.46 8.56 -20.78
C SER A 130 1.24 7.79 -20.24
N LEU A 131 1.23 6.47 -20.42
CA LEU A 131 0.15 5.60 -19.96
C LEU A 131 0.02 5.60 -18.43
N LEU A 132 1.13 5.65 -17.69
CA LEU A 132 1.12 5.75 -16.24
C LEU A 132 0.80 7.15 -15.73
N ALA A 133 1.13 8.21 -16.47
CA ALA A 133 0.69 9.57 -16.14
C ALA A 133 -0.84 9.67 -16.15
N ILE A 134 -1.48 9.00 -17.11
CA ILE A 134 -2.94 9.02 -17.31
C ILE A 134 -3.63 7.99 -16.39
N ARG A 135 -3.12 6.75 -16.35
CA ARG A 135 -3.79 5.59 -15.71
C ARG A 135 -3.16 5.17 -14.38
N GLY A 136 -2.11 5.86 -13.91
CA GLY A 136 -1.41 5.51 -12.67
C GLY A 136 -2.30 5.58 -11.42
N ALA A 137 -3.32 6.43 -11.42
CA ALA A 137 -4.32 6.47 -10.35
C ALA A 137 -5.13 5.16 -10.26
N MET A 138 -5.49 4.57 -11.40
CA MET A 138 -6.22 3.29 -11.44
C MET A 138 -5.36 2.12 -10.96
N ILE A 139 -4.07 2.09 -11.32
CA ILE A 139 -3.12 1.09 -10.80
C ILE A 139 -2.93 1.25 -9.30
N HIS A 140 -2.86 2.50 -8.82
CA HIS A 140 -2.77 2.77 -7.39
C HIS A 140 -4.03 2.31 -6.63
N ASP A 141 -5.20 2.46 -7.24
CA ASP A 141 -6.46 1.97 -6.66
C ASP A 141 -6.52 0.45 -6.62
N LEU A 142 -6.16 -0.23 -7.72
CA LEU A 142 -6.02 -1.69 -7.75
C LEU A 142 -5.12 -2.21 -6.63
N ARG A 143 -3.99 -1.54 -6.41
CA ARG A 143 -3.08 -1.88 -5.30
C ARG A 143 -3.74 -1.73 -3.93
N LYS A 144 -4.59 -0.73 -3.72
CA LYS A 144 -5.34 -0.59 -2.46
C LYS A 144 -6.37 -1.70 -2.31
N GLN A 145 -7.09 -2.03 -3.38
CA GLN A 145 -8.08 -3.10 -3.35
C GLN A 145 -7.42 -4.45 -3.06
N ALA A 146 -6.30 -4.77 -3.71
CA ALA A 146 -5.55 -6.00 -3.43
C ALA A 146 -5.09 -6.08 -1.96
N LYS A 147 -4.64 -4.96 -1.37
CA LYS A 147 -4.31 -4.91 0.07
C LYS A 147 -5.54 -5.13 0.95
N ARG A 148 -6.67 -4.53 0.59
CA ARG A 148 -7.94 -4.67 1.33
C ARG A 148 -8.40 -6.13 1.32
N VAL A 149 -8.42 -6.77 0.14
CA VAL A 149 -8.75 -8.19 0.00
C VAL A 149 -7.82 -9.04 0.85
N ARG A 150 -6.50 -8.87 0.73
CA ARG A 150 -5.54 -9.63 1.54
C ARG A 150 -5.78 -9.50 3.04
N TYR A 151 -6.04 -8.29 3.54
CA TYR A 151 -6.31 -8.10 4.97
C TYR A 151 -7.62 -8.75 5.41
N GLN A 152 -8.67 -8.66 4.59
CA GLN A 152 -9.94 -9.33 4.89
C GLN A 152 -9.78 -10.84 4.85
N MET A 153 -9.06 -11.37 3.85
CA MET A 153 -8.83 -12.81 3.74
C MET A 153 -8.02 -13.32 4.93
N ASN A 154 -6.95 -12.61 5.32
CA ASN A 154 -6.11 -12.99 6.45
C ASN A 154 -6.91 -13.07 7.77
N LEU A 155 -7.92 -12.21 7.96
CA LEU A 155 -8.77 -12.21 9.17
C LEU A 155 -9.55 -13.52 9.34
N PHE A 156 -9.91 -14.18 8.24
CA PHE A 156 -10.75 -15.37 8.25
C PHE A 156 -9.98 -16.67 7.99
N THR A 157 -8.66 -16.65 8.05
CA THR A 157 -7.82 -17.82 7.76
C THR A 157 -8.13 -19.04 8.64
N GLU A 158 -8.55 -18.82 9.89
CA GLU A 158 -8.94 -19.88 10.83
C GLU A 158 -10.32 -20.49 10.54
N LEU A 159 -11.12 -19.84 9.69
CA LEU A 159 -12.49 -20.25 9.38
C LEU A 159 -12.61 -20.99 8.03
N TYR A 160 -11.50 -21.13 7.31
CA TYR A 160 -11.41 -21.84 6.03
C TYR A 160 -10.41 -23.00 6.10
N SER A 161 -10.45 -23.90 5.11
CA SER A 161 -9.51 -25.02 4.98
C SER A 161 -8.05 -24.55 4.89
N PRO A 162 -7.06 -25.38 5.26
CA PRO A 162 -5.64 -25.02 5.21
C PRO A 162 -5.16 -24.43 3.88
N ASN A 163 -5.67 -24.93 2.75
CA ASN A 163 -5.36 -24.47 1.39
C ASN A 163 -5.67 -22.97 1.17
N TYR A 164 -6.54 -22.39 2.01
CA TYR A 164 -6.87 -20.97 1.95
C TYR A 164 -5.69 -20.06 2.30
N LYS A 165 -4.75 -20.54 3.12
CA LYS A 165 -3.53 -19.79 3.45
C LYS A 165 -2.66 -19.58 2.21
N ASP A 166 -2.66 -20.53 1.28
CA ASP A 166 -1.91 -20.43 0.03
C ASP A 166 -2.47 -19.28 -0.82
N TYR A 167 -3.80 -19.17 -0.94
CA TYR A 167 -4.45 -18.05 -1.62
C TYR A 167 -4.14 -16.69 -0.95
N VAL A 168 -4.01 -16.64 0.37
CA VAL A 168 -3.61 -15.40 1.08
C VAL A 168 -2.17 -15.00 0.74
N GLU A 169 -1.28 -15.98 0.59
CA GLU A 169 0.10 -15.73 0.18
C GLU A 169 0.20 -15.32 -1.30
N ASP A 170 -0.59 -15.90 -2.20
CA ASP A 170 -0.69 -15.43 -3.60
C ASP A 170 -1.12 -13.95 -3.65
N MET A 171 -2.15 -13.61 -2.86
CA MET A 171 -2.67 -12.24 -2.72
C MET A 171 -1.65 -11.26 -2.14
N LYS A 172 -0.60 -11.74 -1.48
CA LYS A 172 0.47 -10.92 -0.93
C LYS A 172 1.45 -10.45 -2.00
N GLN A 173 1.59 -11.18 -3.10
CA GLN A 173 2.49 -10.85 -4.20
C GLN A 173 1.97 -9.67 -5.04
N ILE A 174 0.65 -9.61 -5.26
CA ILE A 174 0.01 -8.62 -6.14
C ILE A 174 0.35 -7.16 -5.73
N PRO A 175 0.21 -6.72 -4.46
CA PRO A 175 0.57 -5.35 -4.08
C PRO A 175 2.06 -5.02 -4.13
N GLY A 176 2.92 -6.05 -4.16
CA GLY A 176 4.36 -5.94 -4.36
C GLY A 176 4.66 -5.55 -5.80
N ILE A 177 4.22 -6.39 -6.73
CA ILE A 177 4.35 -6.18 -8.19
C ILE A 177 3.76 -4.84 -8.62
N LEU A 178 2.50 -4.56 -8.23
CA LEU A 178 1.83 -3.28 -8.51
C LEU A 178 2.46 -2.09 -7.77
N GLY A 179 3.27 -2.36 -6.75
CA GLY A 179 3.96 -1.33 -5.99
C GLY A 179 5.23 -0.83 -6.65
N ASP A 180 5.88 -1.67 -7.44
CA ASP A 180 7.16 -1.35 -8.09
C ASP A 180 6.95 -0.47 -9.32
N ILE A 181 5.82 -0.62 -10.01
CA ILE A 181 5.45 0.18 -11.18
C ILE A 181 5.41 1.69 -10.83
N PRO A 182 4.65 2.19 -9.83
CA PRO A 182 4.57 3.64 -9.55
C PRO A 182 5.79 4.19 -8.78
N ARG A 183 6.54 3.33 -8.06
CA ARG A 183 7.68 3.76 -7.23
C ARG A 183 8.83 4.30 -8.07
N GLN A 184 9.06 3.73 -9.26
CA GLN A 184 10.11 4.21 -10.17
C GLN A 184 9.81 5.64 -10.69
N TYR A 185 8.54 5.98 -10.92
CA TYR A 185 8.14 7.30 -11.45
C TYR A 185 7.99 8.39 -10.39
N GLY A 186 7.46 8.05 -9.21
CA GLY A 186 7.34 9.01 -8.10
C GLY A 186 8.69 9.56 -7.64
N PHE A 187 9.75 8.75 -7.75
CA PHE A 187 11.10 9.15 -7.40
C PHE A 187 11.72 10.14 -8.40
N ARG A 188 11.54 9.95 -9.72
CA ARG A 188 11.94 10.94 -10.74
C ARG A 188 11.35 12.32 -10.47
N ARG A 189 10.08 12.37 -10.01
CA ARG A 189 9.41 13.63 -9.65
C ARG A 189 9.99 14.28 -8.40
N ILE A 190 10.33 13.50 -7.37
CA ILE A 190 10.97 14.01 -6.15
C ILE A 190 12.40 14.51 -6.43
N LEU A 191 13.18 13.77 -7.24
CA LEU A 191 14.50 14.22 -7.69
C LEU A 191 14.41 15.54 -8.47
N LYS A 192 13.48 15.66 -9.43
CA LYS A 192 13.23 16.92 -10.15
C LYS A 192 12.90 18.08 -9.21
N LEU A 193 12.06 17.86 -8.19
CA LEU A 193 11.71 18.89 -7.20
C LEU A 193 12.89 19.27 -6.30
N CYS A 194 13.77 18.33 -5.96
CA CYS A 194 14.98 18.63 -5.20
C CYS A 194 16.04 19.36 -6.04
N LEU A 195 16.13 19.04 -7.34
CA LEU A 195 17.05 19.71 -8.27
C LEU A 195 16.55 21.12 -8.66
N SER A 196 15.23 21.33 -8.77
CA SER A 196 14.64 22.64 -9.08
C SER A 196 14.60 23.62 -7.90
N GLN A 197 14.91 23.18 -6.68
CA GLN A 197 15.08 24.05 -5.51
C GLN A 197 16.55 24.28 -5.14
N GLY A 198 17.47 23.86 -6.02
CA GLY A 198 18.92 24.02 -5.89
C GLY A 198 19.54 25.01 -6.88
N THR A 199 18.73 25.82 -7.56
CA THR A 199 19.13 26.99 -8.36
C THR A 199 18.59 28.25 -7.72
#